data_AF-A0A9C8L7K6-F1
#
_entry.id   AF-A0A9C8L7K6-F1
#
_cell.length_a   1.000
_cell.length_b   1.000
_cell.length_c   1.000
_cell.angle_alpha   90.00
_cell.angle_beta   90.00
_cell.angle_gamma   90.00
#
_symmetry.space_group_name_H-M   'P 1'
#
loop_
_entity.id
_entity.type
_entity.pdbx_description
1 polymer ?
#
loop_
_entity_poly.entity_id
_entity_poly.type
_entity_poly.pdbx_seq_one_letter_code
_entity_poly.pdbx_strand_id
1 'polypeptide(L)' 'MKTYKFEATVQEKGGIEIPEMAQWAHQQVEIVVIVHPTSQQDTSASQAATNFLDKWRGFLKDFDPDELKWQYLQEKHR' A
#
# COMPACT_ATOMS: atom_id res chain seq x y z
N MET A 1 11.07 11.21 31.03
CA MET A 1 10.99 10.08 30.09
C MET A 1 11.72 10.47 28.81
N LYS A 2 12.57 9.58 28.28
CA LYS A 2 13.24 9.76 26.98
C LYS A 2 12.74 8.68 26.04
N THR A 3 12.30 9.09 24.86
CA THR A 3 11.77 8.18 23.84
C THR A 3 12.72 8.17 22.66
N TYR A 4 13.10 6.97 22.23
CA TYR A 4 13.96 6.74 21.08
C TYR A 4 13.14 6.06 19.99
N LYS A 5 13.20 6.60 18.77
CA LYS A 5 12.57 6.04 17.59
C LYS A 5 13.67 5.74 16.57
N PHE A 6 13.72 4.50 16.13
CA PHE A 6 14.57 4.03 15.04
C PHE A 6 13.77 3.06 14.18
N GLU A 7 14.20 2.88 12.95
CA GLU A 7 13.62 1.90 12.04
C GLU A 7 14.49 0.65 12.08
N ALA A 8 13.87 -0.51 12.26
CA ALA A 8 14.56 -1.79 12.28
C ALA A 8 13.75 -2.84 11.51
N THR A 9 14.47 -3.69 10.80
CA THR A 9 13.90 -4.82 10.07
C THR A 9 13.89 -6.04 10.99
N VAL A 10 12.76 -6.74 11.03
CA VAL A 10 12.65 -8.02 11.74
C VAL A 10 13.46 -9.07 10.96
N GLN A 11 14.40 -9.72 11.64
CA GLN A 11 15.21 -10.79 11.05
C GLN A 11 14.35 -12.03 10.78
N GLU A 12 14.82 -12.95 9.93
CA GLU A 12 14.10 -14.19 9.59
C GLU A 12 13.71 -15.04 10.80
N LYS A 13 14.49 -14.96 11.88
CA LYS A 13 14.25 -15.67 13.14
C LYS A 13 13.32 -14.91 14.11
N GLY A 14 12.73 -13.79 13.68
CA GLY A 14 11.87 -12.94 14.50
C GLY A 14 12.61 -12.00 15.47
N GLY A 15 13.94 -11.91 15.38
CA GLY A 15 14.76 -11.02 16.19
C GLY A 15 14.74 -9.57 15.68
N ILE A 16 14.80 -8.60 16.60
CA ILE A 16 15.00 -7.18 16.30
C ILE A 16 16.27 -6.74 17.03
N GLU A 17 17.24 -6.19 16.29
CA GLU A 17 18.44 -5.60 16.87
C GLU A 17 18.19 -4.12 17.15
N ILE A 18 18.30 -3.73 18.42
CA ILE A 18 18.18 -2.34 18.84
C ILE A 18 19.60 -1.79 19.05
N PRO A 19 20.06 -0.84 18.22
CA PRO A 19 21.39 -0.26 18.36
C PRO A 19 21.53 0.50 19.70
N GLU A 20 22.76 0.56 20.22
CA GLU A 20 23.12 1.37 21.39
C GLU A 20 22.35 1.06 22.70
N MET A 21 21.75 -0.12 22.84
CA MET A 21 21.07 -0.52 24.08
C MET A 21 22.02 -0.81 25.25
N ALA A 22 23.31 -1.05 24.98
CA ALA A 22 24.29 -1.38 26.00
C ALA A 22 24.41 -0.30 27.10
N GLN A 23 24.17 0.98 26.75
CA GLN A 23 24.19 2.08 27.72
C GLN A 23 23.03 2.04 28.73
N TRP A 24 21.98 1.27 28.45
CA TRP A 24 20.79 1.11 29.28
C TRP A 24 20.79 -0.25 30.02
N ALA A 25 21.94 -0.93 30.11
CA ALA A 25 22.06 -2.18 30.84
C ALA A 25 21.51 -2.05 32.28
N HIS A 26 20.80 -3.09 32.72
CA HIS A 26 20.16 -3.17 34.05
C HIS A 26 19.06 -2.14 34.31
N GLN A 27 18.56 -1.43 33.29
CA GLN A 27 17.41 -0.55 33.43
C GLN A 27 16.14 -1.19 32.87
N GLN A 28 15.01 -0.87 33.48
CA GLN A 28 13.70 -1.24 32.95
C GLN A 28 13.33 -0.28 31.82
N VAL A 29 13.03 -0.83 30.64
CA VAL A 29 12.65 -0.07 29.45
C VAL A 29 11.31 -0.55 28.92
N GLU A 30 10.55 0.37 28.33
CA GLU A 30 9.31 0.07 27.61
C GLU A 30 9.58 0.08 26.10
N ILE A 31 9.15 -0.95 25.39
CA ILE A 31 9.38 -1.12 23.96
C ILE A 31 8.03 -1.06 23.24
N VAL A 32 7.90 -0.15 22.28
CA VAL A 32 6.73 -0.04 21.41
C VAL A 32 7.15 -0.42 19.99
N VAL A 33 6.54 -1.48 19.45
CA VAL A 33 6.80 -1.97 18.09
C VAL A 33 5.65 -1.56 17.19
N ILE A 34 5.95 -0.83 16.12
CA ILE A 34 4.99 -0.46 15.07
C ILE A 34 5.36 -1.24 13.81
N VAL A 35 4.53 -2.20 13.45
CA VAL A 35 4.72 -2.99 12.22
C VAL A 35 4.11 -2.22 11.05
N HIS A 36 4.96 -1.71 10.17
CA HIS A 36 4.50 -1.16 8.91
C HIS A 36 4.19 -2.31 7.93
N PRO A 37 3.05 -2.27 7.22
CA PRO A 37 2.82 -3.22 6.15
C PRO A 37 3.90 -2.97 5.10
N THR A 38 4.81 -3.92 4.93
CA THR A 38 5.60 -3.98 3.71
C THR A 38 4.57 -4.15 2.63
N SER A 39 4.42 -3.16 1.75
CA SER A 39 3.71 -3.39 0.50
C SER A 39 4.49 -4.51 -0.16
N GLN A 40 4.04 -5.76 0.00
CA GLN A 40 4.27 -6.74 -1.03
C GLN A 40 3.77 -6.02 -2.26
N GLN A 41 4.71 -5.61 -3.12
CA GLN A 41 4.34 -5.26 -4.48
C GLN A 41 3.76 -6.56 -5.01
N ASP A 42 2.45 -6.71 -4.87
CA ASP A 42 1.70 -7.70 -5.62
C ASP A 42 2.08 -7.41 -7.06
N THR A 43 2.92 -8.30 -7.60
CA THR A 43 3.46 -8.29 -8.95
C THR A 43 2.35 -8.65 -9.93
N SER A 44 1.25 -7.92 -9.87
CA SER A 44 0.16 -8.00 -10.82
C SER A 44 -0.40 -6.60 -11.05
N ALA A 45 0.42 -5.75 -11.68
CA ALA A 45 -0.08 -4.53 -12.33
C ALA A 45 -1.34 -4.79 -13.20
N SER A 46 -1.47 -6.02 -13.71
CA SER A 46 -2.68 -6.58 -14.35
C SER A 46 -3.94 -6.55 -13.47
N GLN A 47 -3.86 -6.94 -12.19
CA GLN A 47 -5.00 -6.90 -11.26
C GLN A 47 -5.31 -5.49 -10.79
N ALA A 48 -4.32 -4.60 -10.68
CA ALA A 48 -4.56 -3.20 -10.27
C ALA A 48 -5.44 -2.44 -11.28
N ALA A 49 -5.16 -2.57 -12.58
CA ALA A 49 -5.96 -1.94 -13.63
C ALA A 49 -7.37 -2.52 -13.69
N THR A 50 -7.50 -3.86 -13.62
CA THR A 50 -8.80 -4.53 -13.67
C THR A 50 -9.66 -4.20 -12.44
N ASN A 51 -9.07 -4.19 -11.24
CA ASN A 51 -9.76 -3.81 -10.00
C ASN A 51 -10.14 -2.31 -9.98
N PHE A 52 -9.31 -1.45 -10.56
CA PHE A 52 -9.66 -0.04 -10.73
C PHE A 52 -10.86 0.10 -11.67
N LEU A 53 -10.81 -0.53 -12.84
CA LEU A 53 -11.90 -0.49 -13.81
C LEU A 53 -13.19 -1.07 -13.21
N ASP A 54 -13.16 -2.20 -12.51
CA ASP A 54 -14.38 -2.79 -11.93
C ASP A 54 -14.99 -1.94 -10.80
N LYS A 55 -14.17 -1.28 -9.98
CA LYS A 55 -14.67 -0.34 -8.96
C LYS A 55 -15.35 0.88 -9.58
N TRP A 56 -14.83 1.38 -10.71
CA TRP A 56 -15.34 2.58 -11.36
C TRP A 56 -16.42 2.31 -12.42
N ARG A 57 -16.48 1.11 -12.99
CA ARG A 57 -17.53 0.65 -13.93
C ARG A 57 -18.89 0.50 -13.26
N GLY A 58 -18.98 0.58 -11.93
CA GLY A 58 -20.25 0.65 -11.21
C GLY A 58 -21.19 1.76 -11.72
N PHE A 59 -20.63 2.86 -12.23
CA PHE A 59 -21.37 3.98 -12.81
C PHE A 59 -21.79 3.78 -14.29
N LEU A 60 -21.19 2.82 -14.98
CA LEU A 60 -21.34 2.63 -16.44
C LEU A 60 -22.14 1.39 -16.82
N LYS A 61 -22.79 0.72 -15.85
CA LYS A 61 -23.51 -0.55 -16.09
C LYS A 61 -24.67 -0.42 -17.09
N ASP A 62 -25.23 0.78 -17.22
CA ASP A 62 -26.39 1.05 -18.08
C ASP A 62 -26.01 1.69 -19.43
N PHE A 63 -24.72 1.83 -19.72
CA PHE A 63 -24.25 2.43 -20.96
C PHE A 63 -23.58 1.38 -21.86
N ASP A 64 -24.02 1.33 -23.12
CA ASP A 64 -23.32 0.57 -24.16
C ASP A 64 -22.04 1.33 -24.56
N PRO A 65 -20.84 0.77 -24.31
CA PRO A 65 -19.57 1.41 -24.66
C PRO A 65 -19.44 1.69 -26.16
N ASP A 66 -20.04 0.86 -27.01
CA ASP A 66 -19.95 1.01 -28.46
C ASP A 66 -20.82 2.18 -28.95
N GLU A 67 -21.98 2.39 -28.33
CA GLU A 67 -22.86 3.54 -28.61
C GLU A 67 -22.20 4.86 -28.18
N LEU A 68 -21.63 4.93 -26.98
CA LEU A 68 -20.92 6.12 -26.49
C LEU A 68 -19.72 6.48 -27.36
N LYS A 69 -18.95 5.47 -27.79
CA LYS A 69 -17.81 5.66 -28.68
C LYS A 69 -18.26 6.19 -30.05
N TRP A 70 -19.37 5.67 -30.58
CA TRP A 70 -19.94 6.14 -31.85
C TRP A 70 -20.40 7.60 -31.75
N GLN A 71 -21.12 7.97 -30.69
CA GLN A 71 -21.57 9.36 -30.45
C GLN A 71 -20.39 10.33 -30.35
N TYR A 72 -19.36 9.98 -29.59
CA TYR A 72 -18.15 10.81 -29.46
C TYR A 72 -17.42 11.02 -30.80
N LEU A 73 -17.31 9.96 -31.61
CA LEU A 73 -16.66 10.06 -32.93
C LEU A 73 -17.48 10.91 -33.91
N GLN A 74 -18.81 10.82 -33.87
CA GLN A 74 -19.69 11.68 -34.65
C GLN A 74 -19.52 13.15 -34.26
N GLU A 75 -19.48 13.45 -32.96
CA GLU A 75 -19.34 14.82 -32.46
C GLU A 75 -17.96 15.43 -32.77
N LYS A 76 -16.89 14.64 -32.66
CA LYS A 76 -15.51 15.09 -32.93
C LYS A 76 -15.24 15.38 -34.41
N HIS A 77 -15.89 14.65 -35.30
CA HIS A 77 -15.69 14.77 -36.76
C HIS A 77 -16.78 15.62 -37.45
N ARG A 78 -17.57 16.35 -36.66
CA ARG A 78 -18.53 17.34 -37.13
C ARG A 78 -17.90 18.72 -37.18
#